data_AF-A0A1D8GLB4-F1
#
_entry.id   AF-A0A1D8GLB4-F1
#
_cell.length_a   1.000
_cell.length_b   1.000
_cell.length_c   1.000
_cell.angle_alpha   90.00
_cell.angle_beta   90.00
_cell.angle_gamma   90.00
#
_symmetry.space_group_name_H-M   'P 1'
#
loop_
_entity.id
_entity.type
_entity.pdbx_description
1 polymer ?
#
loop_
_entity_poly.entity_id
_entity_poly.type
_entity_poly.pdbx_seq_one_letter_code
_entity_poly.pdbx_strand_id
1 'polypeptide(L)'
;MKAFFRNLFIVAIVSYLLHYAWEYWQCGIFYATDDSPAHALLMASATFGDMVMSIFLYALLAVVATDVAWIRKLWNTACILI
;
A
#
# COMPACT_ATOMS: atom_id res chain seq x y z
N MET A 1 12.45 11.84 -12.53
CA MET A 1 12.14 12.10 -11.11
C MET A 1 10.67 12.42 -10.83
N LYS A 2 10.02 13.40 -11.49
CA LYS A 2 8.59 13.71 -11.24
C LYS A 2 7.64 12.51 -11.34
N ALA A 3 7.83 11.65 -12.35
CA ALA A 3 7.01 10.45 -12.53
C ALA A 3 7.21 9.40 -11.42
N PHE A 4 8.42 9.31 -10.85
CA PHE A 4 8.72 8.40 -9.74
C PHE A 4 8.01 8.83 -8.46
N PHE A 5 8.14 10.11 -8.07
CA PHE A 5 7.45 10.65 -6.90
C PHE A 5 5.93 10.57 -7.03
N ARG A 6 5.40 10.82 -8.23
CA ARG A 6 3.96 10.64 -8.51
C ARG A 6 3.52 9.18 -8.32
N ASN A 7 4.26 8.22 -8.87
CA ASN A 7 3.92 6.81 -8.73
C ASN A 7 4.05 6.36 -7.26
N LEU A 8 5.09 6.79 -6.55
CA LEU A 8 5.29 6.50 -5.14
C LEU A 8 4.16 7.07 -4.27
N PHE A 9 3.71 8.30 -4.58
CA PHE A 9 2.56 8.91 -3.91
C PHE A 9 1.25 8.16 -4.16
N ILE A 10 1.02 7.71 -5.40
CA ILE A 10 -0.15 6.89 -5.75
C ILE A 10 -0.12 5.55 -4.99
N VAL A 11 1.03 4.86 -4.99
CA VAL A 11 1.19 3.59 -4.26
C VAL A 11 0.98 3.79 -2.77
N ALA A 12 1.51 4.87 -2.18
CA ALA A 12 1.31 5.18 -0.77
C ALA A 12 -0.16 5.39 -0.42
N ILE A 13 -0.90 6.19 -1.20
CA ILE A 13 -2.34 6.43 -0.97
C ILE A 13 -3.15 5.14 -1.12
N VAL A 14 -2.94 4.40 -2.21
CA VAL A 14 -3.71 3.19 -2.50
C VAL A 14 -3.43 2.13 -1.43
N SER A 15 -2.15 1.95 -1.06
CA SER A 15 -1.73 1.03 0.00
C SER A 15 -2.32 1.43 1.35
N TYR A 16 -2.27 2.71 1.73
CA TYR A 16 -2.85 3.19 2.98
C TYR A 16 -4.36 2.92 3.04
N LEU A 17 -5.11 3.19 1.97
CA LEU A 17 -6.56 2.95 1.94
C LEU A 17 -6.90 1.46 2.02
N LEU A 18 -6.16 0.61 1.30
CA LEU A 18 -6.37 -0.84 1.32
C LEU A 18 -6.05 -1.44 2.69
N HIS A 19 -4.92 -1.07 3.28
CA HIS A 19 -4.52 -1.54 4.61
C HIS A 19 -5.45 -1.00 5.69
N TYR A 20 -5.94 0.24 5.57
CA TYR A 20 -6.91 0.80 6.51
C TYR A 20 -8.24 0.07 6.45
N ALA A 21 -8.75 -0.21 5.25
CA ALA A 21 -9.96 -1.00 5.06
C ALA A 21 -9.79 -2.44 5.58
N TRP A 22 -8.61 -3.03 5.37
CA TRP A 22 -8.26 -4.36 5.88
C TRP A 22 -8.25 -4.40 7.41
N GLU A 23 -7.53 -3.50 8.06
CA GLU A 23 -7.47 -3.38 9.51
C GLU A 23 -8.87 -3.12 10.10
N TYR A 24 -9.66 -2.24 9.48
CA TYR A 24 -11.04 -1.98 9.89
C TYR A 24 -11.91 -3.23 9.85
N TRP A 25 -11.81 -4.01 8.77
CA TRP A 25 -12.52 -5.28 8.63
C TRP A 25 -12.05 -6.31 9.67
N GLN A 26 -10.73 -6.45 9.86
CA GLN A 26 -10.13 -7.38 10.81
C GLN A 26 -10.49 -7.04 12.26
N CYS A 27 -10.50 -5.76 12.62
CA CYS A 27 -10.90 -5.32 13.96
C CYS A 27 -12.34 -5.70 14.31
N GLY A 28 -13.27 -5.64 13.36
CA GLY A 28 -14.64 -6.10 13.59
C GLY A 28 -14.75 -7.59 13.90
N ILE A 29 -13.80 -8.41 13.43
CA ILE A 29 -13.78 -9.86 13.63
C ILE A 29 -13.02 -10.24 14.91
N PHE A 30 -11.85 -9.65 15.14
CA PHE A 30 -10.92 -10.06 16.20
C PHE A 30 -11.00 -9.20 17.46
N TYR A 31 -11.48 -7.97 17.37
CA TYR A 31 -11.46 -6.97 18.45
C TYR A 31 -12.86 -6.42 18.78
N ALA A 32 -13.91 -7.25 18.64
CA ALA A 32 -15.31 -6.89 18.91
C ALA A 32 -15.64 -6.57 20.40
N THR A 33 -14.64 -6.34 21.24
CA THR A 33 -14.78 -6.09 22.68
C THR A 33 -13.77 -5.04 23.11
N ASP A 34 -14.28 -3.91 23.59
CA ASP A 34 -13.62 -2.71 24.11
C ASP A 34 -13.20 -1.63 23.09
N ASP A 35 -14.00 -0.55 23.03
CA ASP A 35 -13.73 0.75 22.40
C ASP A 35 -12.61 1.52 23.16
N SER A 36 -11.49 0.86 23.44
CA SER A 36 -10.35 1.53 24.05
C SER A 36 -9.57 2.33 23.00
N PRO A 37 -9.19 3.59 23.27
CA PRO A 37 -8.36 4.39 22.37
C PRO A 37 -6.99 3.75 22.05
N ALA A 38 -6.57 2.76 22.86
CA ALA A 38 -5.39 1.95 22.58
C ALA A 38 -5.55 1.09 21.31
N HIS A 39 -6.75 0.61 20.97
CA HIS A 39 -6.98 -0.16 19.75
C HIS A 39 -6.82 0.68 18.49
N ALA A 40 -7.34 1.91 18.49
CA ALA A 40 -7.17 2.84 17.38
C ALA A 40 -5.69 3.16 17.09
N LEU A 41 -4.87 3.29 18.14
CA LEU A 41 -3.43 3.50 18.00
C LEU A 41 -2.71 2.26 17.46
N LEU A 42 -3.08 1.06 17.94
CA LEU A 42 -2.50 -0.19 17.44
C LEU A 42 -2.86 -0.42 15.97
N MET A 43 -4.13 -0.22 15.60
CA MET A 43 -4.58 -0.29 14.21
C MET A 43 -3.80 0.70 13.34
N ALA A 44 -3.71 1.97 13.74
CA ALA A 44 -2.99 3.00 13.00
C ALA A 44 -1.50 2.68 12.85
N SER A 45 -0.89 2.08 13.88
CA SER A 45 0.51 1.65 13.82
C SER A 45 0.74 0.50 12.84
N ALA A 46 -0.18 -0.47 12.80
CA ALA A 46 -0.15 -1.58 11.85
C ALA A 46 -0.36 -1.08 10.41
N THR A 47 -1.36 -0.21 10.19
CA THR A 47 -1.62 0.39 8.87
C THR A 47 -0.42 1.17 8.36
N PHE A 48 0.21 1.95 9.24
CA PHE A 48 1.40 2.73 8.88
C PHE A 48 2.59 1.82 8.56
N GLY A 49 2.81 0.77 9.36
CA GLY A 49 3.85 -0.23 9.11
C GLY A 49 3.69 -0.89 7.74
N ASP A 50 2.47 -1.33 7.43
CA ASP A 50 2.16 -1.99 6.15
C ASP A 50 2.27 -1.04 4.95
N MET A 51 1.90 0.23 5.12
CA MET A 51 2.14 1.27 4.11
C MET A 51 3.65 1.45 3.85
N VAL A 52 4.46 1.55 4.91
CA VAL A 52 5.92 1.71 4.78
C VAL A 52 6.55 0.49 4.11
N MET A 53 6.14 -0.72 4.48
CA MET A 53 6.59 -1.96 3.83
C MET A 53 6.23 -1.99 2.34
N SER A 54 5.02 -1.54 1.99
CA SER A 54 4.57 -1.47 0.60
C SER A 54 5.38 -0.45 -0.23
N ILE A 55 5.72 0.71 0.37
CA ILE A 55 6.59 1.71 -0.26
C ILE A 55 8.01 1.16 -0.44
N PHE A 56 8.54 0.47 0.57
CA PHE A 56 9.87 -0.15 0.51
C PHE A 56 9.94 -1.22 -0.59
N LEU A 57 8.95 -2.11 -0.65
CA LEU A 57 8.83 -3.12 -1.71
C LEU A 57 8.74 -2.47 -3.10
N TYR A 58 7.94 -1.42 -3.26
CA TYR A 58 7.85 -0.68 -4.52
C TYR A 58 9.20 -0.06 -4.92
N ALA A 59 9.91 0.55 -3.96
CA ALA A 59 11.23 1.12 -4.21
C ALA A 59 12.26 0.05 -4.59
N LEU A 60 12.26 -1.09 -3.89
CA LEU A 60 13.15 -2.22 -4.18
C LEU A 60 12.87 -2.79 -5.58
N LEU A 61 11.61 -3.01 -5.94
CA LEU A 61 11.21 -3.45 -7.27
C LEU A 61 11.59 -2.44 -8.36
N ALA A 62 11.43 -1.14 -8.10
CA ALA A 62 11.83 -0.11 -9.04
C ALA A 62 13.35 -0.08 -9.29
N VAL A 63 14.16 -0.39 -8.27
CA VAL A 63 15.63 -0.52 -8.40
C VAL A 63 15.99 -1.78 -9.17
N VAL A 64 15.42 -2.93 -8.81
CA VAL A 64 15.70 -4.22 -9.47
C VAL A 64 15.27 -4.20 -10.94
N ALA A 65 14.10 -3.64 -11.24
CA ALA A 65 13.60 -3.52 -12.61
C ALA A 65 14.34 -2.43 -13.42
N THR A 66 15.14 -1.58 -12.78
CA THR A 66 15.76 -0.35 -13.37
C THR A 66 14.77 0.61 -14.06
N ASP A 67 13.47 0.34 -13.94
CA ASP A 67 12.39 1.05 -14.64
C ASP A 67 11.35 1.48 -13.61
N VAL A 68 11.35 2.76 -13.28
CA VAL A 68 10.39 3.39 -12.36
C VAL A 68 8.97 3.48 -12.93
N ALA A 69 8.78 3.18 -14.21
CA ALA A 69 7.47 3.08 -14.86
C ALA A 69 7.05 1.61 -15.09
N TRP A 70 7.72 0.63 -14.46
CA TRP A 70 7.43 -0.80 -14.63
C TRP A 70 5.94 -1.14 -14.44
N ILE A 71 5.27 -0.51 -13.47
CA ILE A 71 3.82 -0.69 -13.24
C ILE A 71 2.98 -0.33 -14.49
N ARG A 72 3.31 0.78 -15.18
CA ARG A 72 2.60 1.17 -16.41
C ARG A 72 2.96 0.27 -17.59
N LYS A 73 4.20 -0.18 -17.65
CA LYS A 73 4.70 -1.04 -18.72
C LYS A 73 4.01 -2.40 -18.69
N LEU A 74 3.85 -2.99 -17.50
CA LEU A 74 3.11 -4.24 -17.29
C LEU A 74 1.66 -4.14 -17.81
N TRP A 75 0.98 -3.02 -17.54
CA TRP A 75 -0.37 -2.76 -18.03
C TRP A 75 -0.45 -2.60 -19.55
N ASN A 76 0.54 -1.96 -20.17
CA ASN A 76 0.59 -1.85 -21.63
C ASN A 76 0.85 -3.19 -22.32
N THR A 77 1.63 -4.09 -21.71
CA THR A 77 1.83 -5.44 -22.26
C THR A 77 0.58 -6.31 -22.12
N ALA A 78 -0.20 -6.14 -21.05
CA ALA A 78 -1.47 -6.84 -20.87
C ALA A 78 -2.56 -6.35 -21.86
N CYS A 79 -2.53 -5.07 -22.24
CA CYS A 79 -3.47 -4.49 -23.22
C CYS A 79 -3.21 -4.97 -24.67
N ILE A 80 -2.09 -5.62 -24.95
CA ILE A 80 -1.79 -6.21 -26.27
C ILE A 80 -2.35 -7.63 -26.40
N LEU A 81 -2.91 -8.20 -25.32
CA LEU A 81 -3.39 -9.59 -25.27
C LEU A 81 -4.92 -9.74 -25.07
N ILE A 82 -5.69 -8.70 -25.41
CA ILE A 82 -7.16 -8.72 -25.56
C ILE A 82 -7.49 -8.20 -26.96
#